data_AF-A0AAV5SJ55-F1
#
_entry.id   AF-A0AAV5SJ55-F1
#
_cell.length_a   1.000
_cell.length_b   1.000
_cell.length_c   1.000
_cell.angle_alpha   90.00
_cell.angle_beta   90.00
_cell.angle_gamma   90.00
#
_symmetry.space_group_name_H-M   'P 1'
#
loop_
_entity.id
_entity.type
_entity.pdbx_description
1 polymer ?
#
loop_
_entity_poly.entity_id
_entity_poly.type
_entity_poly.pdbx_seq_one_letter_code
_entity_poly.pdbx_strand_id
1 'polypeptide(L)'
;MGWDHTLEEAKIVERISEDLVVIHQKHKTIWPAAPRESLFWSHLRRVDERKSEGAHDCYVVCNKDVKRLDVPFGSSSAIRVGLTVSMICETFLENPHNLPLSQLPRSAFTCKVIYVSSIHPGGWVPTAALRHVYKLEYPKFLRTFTAFVHDKVNNRPQVAI
;
A
#
# COMPACT_ATOMS: atom_id res chain seq x y z
N MET A 1 2.40 13.86 -0.23
CA MET A 1 2.05 13.09 -1.45
C MET A 1 0.54 12.91 -1.48
N GLY A 2 -0.08 12.62 -2.64
CA GLY A 2 -1.53 12.85 -2.88
C GLY A 2 -2.54 12.17 -1.93
N TRP A 3 -2.15 11.11 -1.23
CA TRP A 3 -3.03 10.36 -0.31
C TRP A 3 -2.38 9.97 1.02
N ASP A 4 -1.04 9.83 1.07
CA ASP A 4 -0.34 9.48 2.30
C ASP A 4 0.04 10.73 3.10
N HIS A 5 -0.56 10.86 4.29
CA HIS A 5 -0.33 11.96 5.21
C HIS A 5 0.62 11.60 6.36
N THR A 6 1.08 10.34 6.43
CA THR A 6 1.97 9.84 7.48
C THR A 6 3.45 9.99 7.11
N LEU A 7 3.74 10.22 5.83
CA LEU A 7 5.09 10.36 5.31
C LEU A 7 5.56 11.82 5.28
N GLU A 8 6.84 12.02 5.59
CA GLU A 8 7.59 13.26 5.35
C GLU A 8 8.32 13.18 4.01
N GLU A 9 8.93 12.04 3.72
CA GLU A 9 9.72 11.81 2.51
C GLU A 9 9.55 10.35 2.06
N ALA A 10 9.54 10.12 0.74
CA ALA A 10 9.66 8.79 0.17
C ALA A 10 10.55 8.84 -1.07
N LYS A 11 11.51 7.93 -1.14
CA LYS A 11 12.52 7.85 -2.20
C LYS A 11 12.64 6.40 -2.70
N ILE A 12 12.62 6.23 -4.02
CA ILE A 12 13.01 4.96 -4.63
C ILE A 12 14.54 4.86 -4.53
N VAL A 13 15.02 3.86 -3.80
CA VAL A 13 16.44 3.56 -3.64
C VAL A 13 16.96 2.79 -4.85
N GLU A 14 16.18 1.81 -5.29
CA GLU A 14 16.55 0.93 -6.40
C GLU A 14 15.29 0.48 -7.13
N ARG A 15 15.35 0.40 -8.46
CA ARG A 15 14.34 -0.24 -9.28
C ARG A 15 14.93 -1.55 -9.79
N ILE A 16 14.44 -2.67 -9.25
CA ILE A 16 14.94 -4.01 -9.58
C ILE A 16 14.29 -4.50 -10.88
N SER A 17 12.99 -4.23 -11.05
CA SER A 17 12.22 -4.51 -12.26
C SER A 17 11.11 -3.47 -12.44
N GLU A 18 10.24 -3.69 -13.44
CA GLU A 18 9.07 -2.83 -13.65
C GLU A 18 8.09 -2.87 -12.46
N ASP A 19 7.97 -4.04 -11.85
CA ASP A 19 7.02 -4.37 -10.78
C ASP A 19 7.64 -4.44 -9.37
N LEU A 20 8.97 -4.42 -9.24
CA LEU A 20 9.69 -4.51 -7.96
C LEU A 20 10.65 -3.32 -7.75
N VAL A 21 10.45 -2.61 -6.65
CA VAL A 21 11.29 -1.46 -6.25
C VAL A 21 11.67 -1.55 -4.78
N VAL A 22 12.81 -0.96 -4.41
CA VAL A 22 13.20 -0.72 -3.01
C VAL A 22 12.94 0.74 -2.68
N ILE A 23 12.21 0.99 -1.59
CA ILE A 23 11.76 2.31 -1.18
C ILE A 23 12.26 2.59 0.24
N HIS A 24 12.84 3.77 0.44
CA HIS A 24 13.13 4.35 1.73
C HIS A 24 12.13 5.47 2.02
N GLN A 25 11.50 5.43 3.19
CA GLN A 25 10.53 6.44 3.61
C GLN A 25 10.83 6.95 5.02
N LYS A 26 10.63 8.25 5.22
CA LYS A 26 10.66 8.89 6.54
C LYS A 26 9.23 9.19 6.97
N HIS A 27 8.90 8.84 8.21
CA HIS A 27 7.57 8.99 8.78
C HIS A 27 7.51 10.20 9.69
N LYS A 28 6.34 10.84 9.76
CA LYS A 28 6.08 11.89 10.74
C LYS A 28 6.28 11.34 12.16
N THR A 29 7.00 12.10 12.97
CA THR A 29 7.37 11.66 14.33
C THR A 29 6.17 11.70 15.27
N ILE A 30 5.96 10.61 16.02
CA ILE A 30 4.98 10.53 17.10
C ILE A 30 5.71 10.76 18.42
N TRP A 31 5.59 11.97 18.97
CA TRP A 31 6.17 12.31 20.26
C TRP A 31 5.56 11.45 21.39
N PRO A 32 6.31 10.99 22.40
CA PRO A 32 7.73 11.29 22.72
C PRO A 32 8.74 10.33 22.07
N ALA A 33 8.32 9.53 21.10
CA ALA A 33 9.14 8.46 20.59
C ALA A 33 10.04 8.96 19.42
N ALA A 34 11.19 8.31 19.20
CA ALA A 34 12.17 8.74 18.19
C ALA A 34 11.61 8.78 16.74
N PRO A 35 12.24 9.48 15.80
CA PRO A 35 11.82 9.44 14.39
C PRO A 35 11.88 8.02 13.80
N ARG A 36 10.90 7.68 12.96
CA ARG A 36 10.82 6.36 12.30
C ARG A 36 11.08 6.50 10.81
N GLU A 37 11.77 5.52 10.27
CA GLU A 37 11.92 5.32 8.83
C GLU A 37 11.67 3.87 8.45
N SER A 38 11.24 3.63 7.22
CA SER A 38 11.07 2.30 6.66
C SER A 38 11.99 2.12 5.46
N LEU A 39 12.57 0.92 5.34
CA LEU A 39 13.23 0.48 4.11
C LEU A 39 12.68 -0.89 3.76
N PHE A 40 12.08 -0.99 2.60
CA PHE A 40 11.38 -2.19 2.17
C PHE A 40 11.44 -2.31 0.65
N TRP A 41 11.33 -3.54 0.16
CA TRP A 41 10.95 -3.75 -1.22
C TRP A 41 9.43 -3.74 -1.33
N SER A 42 8.92 -3.25 -2.46
CA SER A 42 7.52 -3.22 -2.84
C SER A 42 7.36 -3.94 -4.17
N HIS A 43 6.54 -4.99 -4.19
CA HIS A 43 6.34 -5.86 -5.35
C HIS A 43 4.87 -5.92 -5.74
N LEU A 44 4.55 -5.53 -6.97
CA LEU A 44 3.23 -5.73 -7.58
C LEU A 44 3.19 -7.06 -8.34
N ARG A 45 2.17 -7.88 -8.12
CA ARG A 45 1.96 -9.14 -8.85
C ARG A 45 0.48 -9.35 -9.17
N ARG A 46 0.20 -9.93 -10.34
CA ARG A 46 -1.07 -10.58 -10.64
C ARG A 46 -0.99 -12.04 -10.21
N VAL A 47 -1.99 -12.52 -9.48
CA VAL A 47 -2.05 -13.83 -8.82
C VAL A 47 -3.46 -14.44 -8.96
N ASP A 48 -3.95 -14.50 -10.19
CA ASP A 48 -5.30 -14.98 -10.50
C ASP A 48 -5.56 -16.41 -10.01
N GLU A 49 -4.53 -17.23 -9.84
CA GLU A 49 -4.63 -18.58 -9.28
C GLU A 49 -5.06 -18.62 -7.81
N ARG A 50 -5.04 -17.47 -7.10
CA ARG A 50 -5.45 -17.34 -5.70
C ARG A 50 -6.67 -16.47 -5.48
N LYS A 51 -7.36 -16.09 -6.55
CA LYS A 51 -8.56 -15.25 -6.46
C LYS A 51 -9.74 -16.03 -5.87
N SER A 52 -10.63 -15.31 -5.20
CA SER A 52 -11.90 -15.83 -4.73
C SER A 52 -12.77 -16.30 -5.90
N GLU A 53 -13.66 -17.25 -5.65
CA GLU A 53 -14.67 -17.66 -6.63
C GLU A 53 -15.50 -16.45 -7.09
N GLY A 54 -15.74 -16.34 -8.39
CA GLY A 54 -16.45 -15.21 -9.01
C GLY A 54 -15.61 -13.95 -9.24
N ALA A 55 -14.39 -13.87 -8.70
CA ALA A 55 -13.48 -12.76 -9.03
C ALA A 55 -12.97 -12.91 -10.47
N HIS A 56 -12.85 -11.78 -11.19
CA HIS A 56 -12.27 -11.71 -12.52
C HIS A 56 -10.75 -11.87 -12.48
N ASP A 57 -10.09 -11.12 -11.61
CA ASP A 57 -8.64 -11.08 -11.42
C ASP A 57 -8.28 -10.98 -9.93
N CYS A 58 -6.99 -11.13 -9.62
CA CYS A 58 -6.44 -10.78 -8.33
C CYS A 58 -5.05 -10.14 -8.47
N TYR A 59 -4.89 -8.94 -7.92
CA TYR A 59 -3.62 -8.23 -7.83
C TYR A 59 -3.18 -8.08 -6.38
N VAL A 60 -1.87 -8.19 -6.15
CA VAL A 60 -1.26 -8.05 -4.83
C VAL A 60 -0.08 -7.10 -4.90
N VAL A 61 -0.06 -6.11 -4.00
CA VAL A 61 1.14 -5.35 -3.68
C VAL A 61 1.64 -5.82 -2.33
N CYS A 62 2.84 -6.40 -2.29
CA CYS A 62 3.49 -6.84 -1.06
C CYS A 62 4.69 -5.94 -0.75
N ASN A 63 4.75 -5.47 0.49
CA ASN A 63 5.83 -4.64 1.01
C ASN A 63 6.48 -5.36 2.20
N LYS A 64 7.79 -5.57 2.15
CA LYS A 64 8.52 -6.24 3.22
C LYS A 64 9.85 -5.55 3.51
N ASP A 65 10.11 -5.32 4.79
CA ASP A 65 11.36 -4.71 5.23
C ASP A 65 12.59 -5.48 4.78
N VAL A 66 13.65 -4.73 4.47
CA VAL A 66 14.95 -5.26 4.04
C VAL A 66 16.08 -4.54 4.75
N LYS A 67 17.17 -5.26 5.01
CA LYS A 67 18.41 -4.69 5.55
C LYS A 67 19.38 -4.41 4.41
N ARG A 68 19.87 -3.18 4.33
CA ARG A 68 20.83 -2.72 3.33
C ARG A 68 21.85 -1.81 3.99
N LEU A 69 23.12 -2.20 3.96
CA LEU A 69 24.21 -1.44 4.59
C LEU A 69 24.56 -0.18 3.77
N ASP A 70 24.30 -0.21 2.46
CA ASP A 70 24.50 0.89 1.53
C ASP A 70 23.45 2.01 1.66
N VAL A 71 22.38 1.78 2.42
CA VAL A 71 21.30 2.76 2.65
C VAL A 71 21.33 3.22 4.11
N PRO A 72 22.06 4.30 4.44
CA PRO A 72 22.21 4.76 5.81
C PRO A 72 20.88 5.24 6.41
N PHE A 73 20.88 5.40 7.72
CA PHE A 73 19.77 6.03 8.42
C PHE A 73 19.63 7.50 8.01
N GLY A 74 18.40 8.00 7.96
CA GLY A 74 18.12 9.41 7.66
C GLY A 74 18.63 10.39 8.72
N SER A 75 18.86 9.92 9.95
CA SER A 75 19.50 10.67 11.03
C SER A 75 20.13 9.71 12.05
N SER A 76 21.00 10.23 12.93
CA SER A 76 21.63 9.45 14.00
C SER A 76 20.64 8.92 15.06
N SER A 77 19.45 9.48 15.14
CA SER A 77 18.38 9.09 16.08
C SER A 77 17.25 8.30 15.44
N ALA A 78 17.29 8.08 14.12
CA ALA A 78 16.23 7.40 13.39
C ALA A 78 16.22 5.89 13.68
N ILE A 79 15.02 5.32 13.79
CA ILE A 79 14.82 3.89 13.99
C ILE A 79 14.15 3.29 12.76
N ARG A 80 14.69 2.18 12.24
CA ARG A 80 14.08 1.40 11.17
C ARG A 80 12.93 0.55 11.71
N VAL A 81 11.75 0.74 11.14
CA VAL A 81 10.61 -0.13 11.42
C VAL A 81 10.74 -1.43 10.63
N GLY A 82 10.36 -2.55 11.25
CA GLY A 82 10.09 -3.78 10.54
C GLY A 82 8.67 -3.73 9.99
N LEU A 83 8.44 -4.17 8.76
CA LEU A 83 7.12 -4.13 8.16
C LEU A 83 6.87 -5.30 7.24
N THR A 84 5.65 -5.82 7.27
CA THR A 84 5.12 -6.76 6.28
C THR A 84 3.70 -6.32 6.01
N VAL A 85 3.47 -5.77 4.82
CA VAL A 85 2.20 -5.17 4.43
C VAL A 85 1.79 -5.77 3.10
N SER A 86 0.52 -6.11 2.96
CA SER A 86 -0.05 -6.59 1.71
C SER A 86 -1.37 -5.88 1.44
N MET A 87 -1.53 -5.39 0.21
CA MET A 87 -2.80 -4.96 -0.33
C MET A 87 -3.18 -5.91 -1.46
N ILE A 88 -4.28 -6.63 -1.26
CA ILE A 88 -4.83 -7.60 -2.20
C ILE A 88 -6.11 -6.99 -2.75
N CYS A 89 -6.22 -6.93 -4.07
CA CYS A 89 -7.36 -6.37 -4.77
C CYS A 89 -7.94 -7.43 -5.71
N GLU A 90 -9.22 -7.73 -5.53
CA GLU A 90 -9.98 -8.64 -6.39
C GLU A 90 -11.06 -7.85 -7.12
N THR A 91 -11.12 -7.98 -8.44
CA THR A 91 -12.16 -7.34 -9.25
C THR A 91 -13.35 -8.26 -9.43
N PHE A 92 -14.55 -7.77 -9.14
CA PHE A 92 -15.83 -8.43 -9.41
C PHE A 92 -16.60 -7.64 -10.46
N LEU A 93 -17.32 -8.36 -11.32
CA LEU A 93 -17.98 -7.79 -12.49
C LEU A 93 -19.48 -8.12 -12.50
N GLU A 94 -20.30 -7.12 -12.78
CA GLU A 94 -21.72 -7.28 -13.10
C GLU A 94 -21.90 -7.20 -14.63
N ASN A 95 -21.99 -8.36 -15.29
CA ASN A 95 -22.08 -8.44 -16.75
C ASN A 95 -23.19 -9.41 -17.23
N PRO A 96 -24.48 -9.05 -17.04
CA PRO A 96 -25.60 -9.95 -17.36
C PRO A 96 -25.73 -10.25 -18.87
N HIS A 97 -25.17 -9.40 -19.72
CA HIS A 97 -25.27 -9.52 -21.19
C HIS A 97 -23.99 -10.02 -21.86
N ASN A 98 -22.97 -10.45 -21.09
CA ASN A 98 -21.69 -10.94 -21.60
C ASN A 98 -21.02 -9.99 -22.60
N LEU A 99 -21.10 -8.67 -22.35
CA LEU A 99 -20.45 -7.67 -23.18
C LEU A 99 -18.92 -7.74 -23.03
N PRO A 100 -18.14 -7.37 -24.07
CA PRO A 100 -16.70 -7.19 -23.94
C PRO A 100 -16.35 -6.23 -22.80
N LEU A 101 -15.28 -6.52 -22.03
CA LEU A 101 -14.90 -5.70 -20.87
C LEU A 101 -14.69 -4.22 -21.21
N SER A 102 -14.18 -3.92 -22.40
CA SER A 102 -13.96 -2.56 -22.90
C SER A 102 -15.25 -1.77 -23.16
N GLN A 103 -16.41 -2.43 -23.15
CA GLN A 103 -17.72 -1.82 -23.38
C GLN A 103 -18.53 -1.70 -22.09
N LEU A 104 -18.11 -2.34 -20.99
CA LEU A 104 -18.79 -2.23 -19.71
C LEU A 104 -18.57 -0.84 -19.12
N PRO A 105 -19.55 -0.21 -18.43
CA PRO A 105 -19.31 1.02 -17.69
C PRO A 105 -18.48 0.75 -16.43
N ARG A 106 -17.78 1.75 -15.87
CA ARG A 106 -17.02 1.60 -14.61
C ARG A 106 -17.89 1.12 -13.44
N SER A 107 -19.17 1.45 -13.44
CA SER A 107 -20.14 1.02 -12.42
C SER A 107 -20.39 -0.50 -12.43
N ALA A 108 -20.04 -1.20 -13.51
CA ALA A 108 -20.12 -2.66 -13.57
C ALA A 108 -18.97 -3.36 -12.83
N PHE A 109 -17.96 -2.60 -12.34
CA PHE A 109 -16.77 -3.13 -11.69
C PHE A 109 -16.81 -2.79 -10.19
N THR A 110 -16.59 -3.80 -9.35
CA THR A 110 -16.37 -3.63 -7.91
C THR A 110 -15.00 -4.17 -7.54
N CYS A 111 -14.17 -3.35 -6.89
CA CYS A 111 -12.88 -3.80 -6.35
C CYS A 111 -13.01 -4.12 -4.87
N LYS A 112 -12.85 -5.38 -4.50
CA LYS A 112 -12.74 -5.80 -3.11
C LYS A 112 -11.28 -5.66 -2.68
N VAL A 113 -11.04 -4.83 -1.67
CA VAL A 113 -9.69 -4.57 -1.15
C VAL A 113 -9.53 -5.28 0.20
N ILE A 114 -8.50 -6.11 0.31
CA ILE A 114 -8.05 -6.73 1.56
C ILE A 114 -6.69 -6.12 1.90
N TYR A 115 -6.62 -5.43 3.03
CA TYR A 115 -5.40 -4.80 3.50
C TYR A 115 -4.95 -5.46 4.79
N VAL A 116 -3.72 -5.97 4.79
CA VAL A 116 -3.09 -6.62 5.95
C VAL A 116 -1.77 -5.91 6.23
N SER A 117 -1.51 -5.60 7.49
CA SER A 117 -0.27 -4.96 7.92
C SER A 117 0.22 -5.55 9.24
N SER A 118 1.51 -5.85 9.28
CA SER A 118 2.24 -6.22 10.48
C SER A 118 3.46 -5.31 10.59
N ILE A 119 3.45 -4.45 11.60
CA ILE A 119 4.47 -3.42 11.80
C ILE A 119 5.15 -3.63 13.14
N HIS A 120 6.47 -3.79 13.11
CA HIS A 120 7.33 -3.78 14.27
C HIS A 120 7.98 -2.39 14.41
N PRO A 121 7.78 -1.67 15.53
CA PRO A 121 8.23 -0.28 15.67
C PRO A 121 9.76 -0.11 15.73
N GLY A 122 10.51 -1.22 15.78
CA GLY A 122 11.98 -1.24 15.77
C GLY A 122 12.64 -0.87 17.10
N GLY A 123 11.89 -0.27 18.03
CA GLY A 123 12.34 0.13 19.36
C GLY A 123 11.16 0.51 20.24
N TRP A 124 11.45 1.10 21.40
CA TRP A 124 10.40 1.43 22.37
C TRP A 124 9.38 2.45 21.85
N VAL A 125 8.10 2.14 22.04
CA VAL A 125 6.95 3.02 21.82
C VAL A 125 5.91 2.70 22.89
N PRO A 126 5.22 3.70 23.47
CA PRO A 126 4.09 3.42 24.36
C PRO A 126 2.98 2.64 23.63
N THR A 127 2.67 1.43 24.10
CA THR A 127 1.65 0.56 23.47
C THR A 127 0.30 1.24 23.31
N ALA A 128 -0.13 2.04 24.30
CA ALA A 128 -1.38 2.78 24.24
C ALA A 128 -1.39 3.83 23.12
N ALA A 129 -0.31 4.60 22.98
CA ALA A 129 -0.17 5.59 21.92
C ALA A 129 -0.16 4.91 20.54
N LEU A 130 0.58 3.80 20.39
CA LEU A 130 0.64 3.05 19.14
C LEU A 130 -0.72 2.49 18.72
N ARG A 131 -1.46 1.89 19.66
CA ARG A 131 -2.83 1.39 19.41
C ARG A 131 -3.78 2.51 19.00
N HIS A 132 -3.68 3.68 19.63
CA HIS A 132 -4.50 4.83 19.29
C HIS A 132 -4.22 5.31 17.86
N VAL A 133 -2.95 5.46 17.50
CA VAL A 133 -2.54 5.85 16.14
C VAL A 133 -3.02 4.83 15.11
N TYR A 134 -2.80 3.54 15.33
CA TYR A 134 -3.27 2.49 14.41
C TYR A 134 -4.79 2.52 14.21
N LYS A 135 -5.56 2.71 15.29
CA LYS A 135 -7.02 2.79 15.22
C LYS A 135 -7.50 3.97 14.36
N LEU A 136 -6.76 5.08 14.32
CA LEU A 136 -7.12 6.28 13.57
C LEU A 136 -6.58 6.26 12.14
N GLU A 137 -5.30 5.94 11.97
CA GLU A 137 -4.60 6.12 10.70
C GLU A 137 -4.91 5.01 9.69
N TYR A 138 -5.14 3.75 10.09
CA TYR A 138 -5.47 2.69 9.11
C TYR A 138 -6.81 2.93 8.38
N PRO A 139 -7.93 3.20 9.06
CA PRO A 139 -9.19 3.48 8.37
C PRO A 139 -9.13 4.76 7.53
N LYS A 140 -8.41 5.77 8.02
CA LYS A 140 -8.20 7.04 7.32
C LYS A 140 -7.39 6.82 6.04
N PHE A 141 -6.28 6.07 6.12
CA PHE A 141 -5.46 5.69 4.97
C PHE A 141 -6.32 4.98 3.91
N LEU A 142 -7.06 3.93 4.27
CA LEU A 142 -7.86 3.17 3.31
C LEU A 142 -8.94 4.03 2.65
N ARG A 143 -9.60 4.91 3.41
CA ARG A 143 -10.60 5.84 2.85
C ARG A 143 -9.97 6.86 1.91
N THR A 144 -8.89 7.52 2.33
CA THR A 144 -8.23 8.55 1.53
C THR A 144 -7.58 7.95 0.28
N PHE A 145 -6.96 6.78 0.39
CA PHE A 145 -6.33 6.10 -0.75
C PHE A 145 -7.36 5.66 -1.79
N THR A 146 -8.43 4.98 -1.38
CA THR A 146 -9.46 4.53 -2.33
C THR A 146 -10.17 5.71 -3.00
N ALA A 147 -10.47 6.79 -2.26
CA ALA A 147 -11.02 8.02 -2.84
C ALA A 147 -10.05 8.68 -3.84
N PHE A 148 -8.75 8.72 -3.52
CA PHE A 148 -7.72 9.23 -4.42
C PHE A 148 -7.64 8.41 -5.71
N VAL A 149 -7.65 7.07 -5.62
CA VAL A 149 -7.65 6.21 -6.80
C VAL A 149 -8.89 6.48 -7.66
N HIS A 150 -10.08 6.53 -7.04
CA HIS A 150 -11.32 6.83 -7.73
C HIS A 150 -11.24 8.16 -8.51
N ASP A 151 -10.80 9.24 -7.87
CA ASP A 151 -10.61 10.56 -8.50
C ASP A 151 -9.66 10.50 -9.71
N LYS A 152 -8.55 9.76 -9.59
CA LYS A 152 -7.55 9.67 -10.66
C LYS A 152 -7.99 8.81 -11.85
N VAL A 153 -8.86 7.83 -11.65
CA VAL A 153 -9.31 6.94 -12.72
C VAL A 153 -10.63 7.35 -13.35
N ASN A 154 -11.44 8.17 -12.68
CA ASN A 154 -12.81 8.49 -13.13
C ASN A 154 -12.85 9.04 -14.57
N ASN A 155 -11.88 9.89 -14.93
CA ASN A 155 -11.80 10.54 -16.24
C ASN A 155 -10.82 9.86 -17.21
N ARG A 156 -10.30 8.69 -16.88
CA ARG A 156 -9.38 7.94 -17.74
C ARG A 156 -10.14 6.84 -18.48
N PRO A 157 -9.71 6.43 -19.69
CA PRO A 157 -10.19 5.20 -20.28
C PRO A 157 -9.98 4.04 -19.29
N GLN A 158 -10.85 3.04 -19.34
CA GLN A 158 -10.68 1.84 -18.53
C GLN A 158 -9.32 1.26 -18.88
N VAL A 159 -8.43 1.26 -17.89
CA VAL A 159 -7.15 0.60 -18.04
C VAL A 159 -7.50 -0.86 -18.24
N ALA A 160 -7.15 -1.38 -19.42
CA ALA A 160 -7.30 -2.79 -19.73
C ALA A 160 -6.71 -3.60 -18.58
N ILE A 161 -7.54 -4.48 -18.02
CA ILE A 161 -7.21 -5.37 -16.92
C ILE A 161 -6.38 -6.54 -17.44
#